data_AF-A0AAJ7CES3-F1
#
_entry.id   AF-A0AAJ7CES3-F1
#
_cell.length_a   1.000
_cell.length_b   1.000
_cell.length_c   1.000
_cell.angle_alpha   90.00
_cell.angle_beta   90.00
_cell.angle_gamma   90.00
#
_symmetry.space_group_name_H-M   'P 1'
#
loop_
_entity.id
_entity.type
_entity.pdbx_description
1 polymer ?
#
loop_
_entity_poly.entity_id
_entity_poly.type
_entity_poly.pdbx_seq_one_letter_code
_entity_poly.pdbx_strand_id
1 'polypeptide(L)'
;MPAVHCNVCKKFISVTKAVKCASFACNAYAHPSCLTGGSKSAPQFLCLRCKPCYSPLPSSEGTDHSADKITTHTRLSAQTNMDKSTASSSTSTSAQLTSLTALVKDVMDELKSQRTDLRELPIIKGIVSELTVTTQDMATSVQQLALDISAMSTRCSSLEAANLSLVARCQTLEEHNTALVQRVDSLEERLSRDPELSSDDGTALKAQVEHLMQRNLDTQIVVTGLLSAPDVTVERTIELLARSLGIVTKSGDVVDAFRLPPKAGGAPPLIIRFATIFIRDSWIAQKKKKPVLLASDIDASLPGSRVYLNERLSSVKHKLLVDTRAYVKPHRHLRVWTRHGSIYVRKDGATTSLKIEHRDDFAKIPI
;
A
#
# COMPACT_ATOMS: atom_id res chain seq x y z
N MET A 1 3.00 -3.04 8.18
CA MET A 1 2.68 -2.03 9.21
C MET A 1 1.43 -2.48 9.96
N PRO A 2 1.37 -2.36 11.30
CA PRO A 2 0.17 -2.78 12.04
C PRO A 2 -1.02 -1.85 11.75
N ALA A 3 -2.21 -2.45 11.73
CA ALA A 3 -3.48 -1.79 11.52
C ALA A 3 -3.83 -0.80 12.65
N VAL A 4 -4.07 0.48 12.32
CA VAL A 4 -4.49 1.49 13.31
C VAL A 4 -6.01 1.61 13.30
N HIS A 5 -6.62 1.50 14.49
CA HIS A 5 -8.06 1.53 14.68
C HIS A 5 -8.49 2.77 15.48
N CYS A 6 -9.68 3.30 15.19
CA CYS A 6 -10.31 4.33 16.01
C CYS A 6 -10.59 3.81 17.42
N ASN A 7 -10.22 4.54 18.47
CA ASN A 7 -10.46 4.08 19.84
C ASN A 7 -11.95 4.00 20.21
N VAL A 8 -12.81 4.77 19.54
CA VAL A 8 -14.25 4.84 19.80
C VAL A 8 -15.04 3.82 18.98
N CYS A 9 -14.97 3.88 17.65
CA CYS A 9 -15.80 3.03 16.78
C CYS A 9 -15.09 1.77 16.26
N LYS A 10 -13.82 1.56 16.64
CA LYS A 10 -12.97 0.43 16.23
C LYS A 10 -12.79 0.25 14.71
N LYS A 11 -13.22 1.20 13.86
CA LYS A 11 -12.99 1.18 12.41
C LYS A 11 -11.52 1.49 12.06
N PHE A 12 -11.06 0.91 10.97
CA PHE A 12 -9.73 1.15 10.41
C PHE A 12 -9.53 2.60 9.96
N ILE A 13 -8.35 3.16 10.26
CA ILE A 13 -7.98 4.50 9.84
C ILE A 13 -6.72 4.42 8.96
N SER A 14 -6.75 5.09 7.81
CA SER A 14 -5.58 5.21 6.94
C SER A 14 -4.46 5.97 7.66
N VAL A 15 -3.30 5.33 7.78
CA VAL A 15 -2.11 5.83 8.48
C VAL A 15 -1.68 7.21 7.97
N THR A 16 -1.92 7.49 6.68
CA THR A 16 -1.60 8.76 6.01
C THR A 16 -2.43 9.97 6.48
N LYS A 17 -3.57 9.79 7.15
CA LYS A 17 -4.44 10.91 7.56
C LYS A 17 -4.36 11.24 9.05
N ALA A 18 -3.69 10.43 9.86
CA ALA A 18 -4.00 10.38 11.29
C ALA A 18 -2.88 10.84 12.25
N VAL A 19 -1.64 11.03 11.79
CA VAL A 19 -0.54 11.44 12.69
C VAL A 19 0.22 12.61 12.07
N LYS A 20 0.08 13.80 12.67
CA LYS A 20 0.87 14.99 12.33
C LYS A 20 1.70 15.38 13.55
N CYS A 21 2.98 15.67 13.33
CA CYS A 21 3.86 16.21 14.37
C CYS A 21 3.49 17.68 14.64
N ALA A 22 3.38 18.07 15.91
CA ALA A 22 3.03 19.43 16.31
C ALA A 22 4.22 20.41 16.31
N SER A 23 5.44 19.94 16.05
CA SER A 23 6.63 20.79 16.00
C SER A 23 6.67 21.59 14.69
N PHE A 24 6.78 22.92 14.80
CA PHE A 24 6.84 23.85 13.67
C PHE A 24 8.02 23.57 12.72
N ALA A 25 9.09 22.94 13.22
CA ALA A 25 10.27 22.58 12.43
C ALA A 25 10.03 21.42 11.44
N CYS A 26 8.97 20.63 11.61
CA CYS A 26 8.77 19.40 10.82
C CYS A 26 7.75 19.54 9.68
N ASN A 27 7.21 20.75 9.46
CA ASN A 27 6.32 21.10 8.35
C ASN A 27 5.20 20.08 8.06
N ALA A 28 4.65 19.48 9.12
CA ALA A 28 3.60 18.45 9.08
C ALA A 28 3.94 17.10 8.42
N TYR A 29 5.22 16.78 8.17
CA TYR A 29 5.66 15.44 7.71
C TYR A 29 6.08 14.54 8.90
N ALA A 30 5.86 13.22 8.78
CA ALA A 30 6.17 12.26 9.83
C ALA A 30 7.57 11.65 9.62
N HIS A 31 8.51 11.89 10.56
CA HIS A 31 9.83 11.27 10.55
C HIS A 31 9.93 10.13 11.57
N PRO A 32 10.55 8.99 11.22
CA PRO A 32 10.77 7.87 12.15
C PRO A 32 11.50 8.26 13.44
N SER A 33 12.44 9.22 13.35
CA SER A 33 13.20 9.74 14.48
C SER A 33 12.38 10.54 15.51
N CYS A 34 11.20 11.05 15.14
CA CYS A 34 10.29 11.72 16.07
C CYS A 34 9.37 10.73 16.83
N LEU A 35 9.29 9.47 16.38
CA LEU A 35 8.50 8.40 17.01
C LEU A 35 9.31 7.63 18.05
N THR A 36 10.64 7.62 17.92
CA THR A 36 11.56 6.95 18.85
C THR A 36 12.27 8.02 19.68
N GLY A 37 11.75 8.25 20.89
CA GLY A 37 12.02 9.43 21.71
C GLY A 37 13.49 9.79 21.95
N GLY A 38 13.71 11.11 22.05
CA GLY A 38 14.98 11.70 22.47
C GLY A 38 14.82 13.20 22.79
N SER A 39 14.47 13.49 24.05
CA SER A 39 14.70 14.77 24.76
C SER A 39 13.69 15.94 24.65
N LYS A 40 12.98 16.12 25.79
CA LYS A 40 12.72 17.36 26.56
C LYS A 40 11.83 18.47 25.97
N SER A 41 10.64 18.11 25.52
CA SER A 41 9.37 18.75 25.92
C SER A 41 8.25 17.90 25.32
N ALA A 42 7.49 17.19 26.16
CA ALA A 42 6.47 16.27 25.67
C ALA A 42 5.37 17.04 24.93
N PRO A 43 5.14 16.81 23.62
CA PRO A 43 3.97 17.37 22.97
C PRO A 43 2.74 16.64 23.51
N GLN A 44 1.71 17.40 23.91
CA GLN A 44 0.40 16.85 24.21
C GLN A 44 -0.16 16.19 22.94
N PHE A 45 -0.29 14.86 22.96
CA PHE A 45 -0.83 14.10 21.82
C PHE A 45 -2.36 14.23 21.80
N LEU A 46 -2.94 14.65 20.67
CA LEU A 46 -4.40 14.62 20.49
C LEU A 46 -4.89 13.21 20.12
N CYS A 47 -5.96 12.79 20.81
CA CYS A 47 -6.63 11.50 20.70
C CYS A 47 -7.16 11.20 19.27
N LEU A 48 -6.90 10.00 18.76
CA LEU A 48 -7.28 9.53 17.42
C LEU A 48 -8.76 9.14 17.36
N ARG A 49 -9.62 10.04 16.85
CA ARG A 49 -11.03 9.78 16.53
C ARG A 49 -11.30 9.82 15.02
N CYS A 50 -12.25 8.99 14.57
CA CYS A 50 -12.73 8.96 13.18
C CYS A 50 -13.60 10.19 12.86
N LYS A 51 -13.68 10.62 11.58
CA LYS A 51 -14.53 11.76 11.16
C LYS A 51 -16.01 11.63 11.58
N PRO A 52 -16.66 10.44 11.50
CA PRO A 52 -18.01 10.22 12.05
C PRO A 52 -18.11 10.34 13.58
N CYS A 53 -17.01 10.17 14.30
CA CYS A 53 -16.94 10.13 15.76
C CYS A 53 -16.77 11.54 16.38
N TYR A 54 -16.80 12.59 15.55
CA TYR A 54 -16.46 13.97 15.92
C TYR A 54 -17.67 14.89 16.15
N SER A 55 -18.87 14.37 16.41
CA SER A 55 -20.05 15.22 16.72
C SER A 55 -20.70 14.83 18.04
N PRO A 56 -20.95 15.80 18.92
CA PRO A 56 -22.33 16.05 19.40
C PRO A 56 -22.63 17.58 19.55
N LEU A 57 -23.72 18.14 18.99
CA LEU A 57 -25.14 18.24 19.44
C LEU A 57 -25.54 19.76 19.47
N PRO A 58 -26.78 20.18 19.79
CA PRO A 58 -27.92 20.35 18.88
C PRO A 58 -28.54 21.77 18.94
N SER A 59 -29.54 22.03 18.09
CA SER A 59 -30.46 23.17 18.20
C SER A 59 -31.50 22.93 19.31
N SER A 60 -31.84 23.95 20.10
CA SER A 60 -33.04 23.99 20.95
C SER A 60 -33.83 25.28 20.69
N GLU A 61 -35.11 25.11 20.41
CA GLU A 61 -36.14 26.13 20.15
C GLU A 61 -36.79 26.70 21.43
N GLY A 62 -37.50 27.83 21.27
CA GLY A 62 -38.57 28.36 22.14
C GLY A 62 -38.12 29.46 23.12
N THR A 63 -38.77 30.63 23.27
CA THR A 63 -40.21 30.96 23.20
C THR A 63 -40.45 32.48 23.13
N ASP A 64 -41.49 32.86 22.36
CA ASP A 64 -42.52 33.91 22.55
C ASP A 64 -42.27 35.20 23.36
N HIS A 65 -42.53 36.37 22.76
CA HIS A 65 -43.79 37.12 22.97
C HIS A 65 -43.85 38.46 22.21
N SER A 66 -44.94 38.63 21.46
CA SER A 66 -45.83 39.80 21.36
C SER A 66 -45.35 41.20 20.91
N ALA A 67 -46.04 41.64 19.84
CA ALA A 67 -46.86 42.85 19.75
C ALA A 67 -46.25 44.17 19.20
N ASP A 68 -46.72 44.48 17.99
CA ASP A 68 -47.45 45.69 17.58
C ASP A 68 -46.83 47.10 17.51
N LYS A 69 -47.05 47.67 16.31
CA LYS A 69 -47.40 49.07 15.93
C LYS A 69 -46.29 50.13 15.93
N ILE A 70 -45.98 50.73 14.78
CA ILE A 70 -46.77 51.68 13.95
C ILE A 70 -47.02 53.02 14.69
N THR A 71 -46.30 54.03 14.18
CA THR A 71 -46.72 55.42 13.95
C THR A 71 -47.14 56.26 15.16
N THR A 72 -46.27 57.21 15.52
CA THR A 72 -46.60 58.42 16.28
C THR A 72 -47.43 59.38 15.41
N HIS A 73 -48.73 59.47 15.69
CA HIS A 73 -49.57 60.60 15.31
C HIS A 73 -49.57 61.66 16.42
N THR A 74 -49.17 62.87 16.03
CA THR A 74 -49.87 64.15 16.15
C THR A 74 -50.91 64.37 17.27
N ARG A 75 -50.75 65.56 17.88
CA ARG A 75 -51.75 66.47 18.50
C ARG A 75 -52.26 66.13 19.90
N LEU A 76 -52.21 67.14 20.76
CA LEU A 76 -53.36 67.88 21.33
C LEU A 76 -52.74 68.94 22.30
N SER A 77 -52.98 70.23 22.11
CA SER A 77 -54.06 71.00 22.77
C SER A 77 -53.64 71.46 24.17
N ALA A 78 -54.06 72.58 24.73
CA ALA A 78 -54.86 73.74 24.33
C ALA A 78 -54.85 74.67 25.57
N GLN A 79 -55.65 75.74 25.50
CA GLN A 79 -56.20 76.54 26.62
C GLN A 79 -55.35 77.76 27.04
N THR A 80 -55.88 78.98 27.21
CA THR A 80 -57.28 79.44 27.35
C THR A 80 -57.38 80.99 27.34
N ASN A 81 -58.56 81.48 26.91
CA ASN A 81 -59.38 82.65 27.33
C ASN A 81 -58.79 84.08 27.36
N MET A 82 -59.39 85.11 26.73
CA MET A 82 -60.71 85.80 26.93
C MET A 82 -60.91 86.45 28.31
N ASP A 83 -60.88 87.79 28.34
CA ASP A 83 -61.89 88.73 28.91
C ASP A 83 -61.33 90.17 28.77
N LYS A 84 -61.97 91.09 28.04
CA LYS A 84 -63.15 91.92 28.33
C LYS A 84 -62.92 93.06 29.36
N SER A 85 -62.85 94.26 28.78
CA SER A 85 -63.38 95.56 29.24
C SER A 85 -62.79 96.31 30.44
N THR A 86 -62.66 97.62 30.15
CA THR A 86 -62.95 98.80 30.99
C THR A 86 -61.93 99.31 32.04
N ALA A 87 -61.38 100.47 31.67
CA ALA A 87 -61.26 101.69 32.47
C ALA A 87 -60.02 101.92 33.35
N SER A 88 -59.35 103.04 33.02
CA SER A 88 -58.67 104.01 33.89
C SER A 88 -57.43 103.51 34.67
N SER A 89 -56.23 103.66 34.10
CA SER A 89 -55.35 104.85 34.17
C SER A 89 -54.77 105.14 35.55
N SER A 90 -53.57 104.59 35.82
CA SER A 90 -52.41 105.27 36.46
C SER A 90 -51.42 104.31 37.14
N THR A 91 -50.80 103.34 36.44
CA THR A 91 -49.66 102.56 37.01
C THR A 91 -48.78 101.88 35.95
N SER A 92 -48.48 102.57 34.85
CA SER A 92 -47.87 101.96 33.65
C SER A 92 -46.42 101.49 33.82
N THR A 93 -45.68 101.90 34.86
CA THR A 93 -44.24 101.64 34.97
C THR A 93 -43.87 100.36 35.74
N SER A 94 -44.65 99.96 36.75
CA SER A 94 -44.37 98.76 37.58
C SER A 94 -44.59 97.45 36.79
N ALA A 95 -45.73 97.34 36.08
CA ALA A 95 -46.04 96.17 35.27
C ALA A 95 -45.07 95.97 34.09
N GLN A 96 -44.54 97.07 33.53
CA GLN A 96 -43.49 97.04 32.51
C GLN A 96 -42.16 96.49 33.06
N LEU A 97 -41.79 96.85 34.29
CA LEU A 97 -40.60 96.35 34.98
C LEU A 97 -40.69 94.85 35.31
N THR A 98 -41.86 94.36 35.75
CA THR A 98 -42.07 92.93 36.02
C THR A 98 -42.05 92.10 34.74
N SER A 99 -42.64 92.62 33.65
CA SER A 99 -42.61 92.01 32.33
C SER A 99 -41.20 91.96 31.74
N LEU A 100 -40.42 93.04 31.88
CA LEU A 100 -39.03 93.08 31.45
C LEU A 100 -38.15 92.13 32.28
N THR A 101 -38.40 92.01 33.58
CA THR A 101 -37.65 91.09 34.46
C THR A 101 -37.94 89.62 34.13
N ALA A 102 -39.20 89.28 33.80
CA ALA A 102 -39.57 87.96 33.31
C ALA A 102 -38.88 87.65 31.97
N LEU A 103 -38.89 88.60 31.03
CA LEU A 103 -38.20 88.46 29.74
C LEU A 103 -36.68 88.26 29.91
N VAL A 104 -36.06 89.02 30.81
CA VAL A 104 -34.63 88.89 31.13
C VAL A 104 -34.33 87.54 31.78
N LYS A 105 -35.22 87.02 32.63
CA LYS A 105 -35.08 85.68 33.20
C LYS A 105 -35.20 84.60 32.13
N ASP A 106 -36.17 84.70 31.24
CA ASP A 106 -36.33 83.77 30.11
C ASP A 106 -35.10 83.79 29.19
N VAL A 107 -34.57 84.98 28.89
CA VAL A 107 -33.32 85.13 28.12
C VAL A 107 -32.13 84.53 28.87
N MET A 108 -32.03 84.71 30.19
CA MET A 108 -30.96 84.11 30.98
C MET A 108 -31.07 82.59 31.09
N ASP A 109 -32.29 82.04 31.18
CA ASP A 109 -32.51 80.60 31.25
C ASP A 109 -32.27 79.95 29.88
N GLU A 110 -32.64 80.62 28.78
CA GLU A 110 -32.26 80.25 27.41
C GLU A 110 -30.73 80.29 27.22
N LEU A 111 -30.04 81.35 27.68
CA LEU A 111 -28.58 81.44 27.64
C LEU A 111 -27.89 80.34 28.46
N LYS A 112 -28.48 79.92 29.58
CA LYS A 112 -27.98 78.78 30.35
C LYS A 112 -28.20 77.45 29.61
N SER A 113 -29.34 77.27 28.94
CA SER A 113 -29.62 76.10 28.09
C SER A 113 -28.63 76.01 26.93
N GLN A 114 -28.41 77.10 26.22
CA GLN A 114 -27.39 77.16 25.16
C GLN A 114 -25.99 76.87 25.70
N ARG A 115 -25.68 77.34 26.92
CA ARG A 115 -24.39 77.03 27.57
C ARG A 115 -24.25 75.55 27.93
N THR A 116 -25.33 74.87 28.32
CA THR A 116 -25.30 73.42 28.57
C THR A 116 -25.12 72.64 27.27
N ASP A 117 -25.81 73.02 26.20
CA ASP A 117 -25.64 72.40 24.86
C ASP A 117 -24.20 72.57 24.36
N LEU A 118 -23.61 73.75 24.58
CA LEU A 118 -22.20 74.03 24.25
C LEU A 118 -21.21 73.19 25.08
N ARG A 119 -21.59 72.75 26.29
CA ARG A 119 -20.76 71.85 27.11
C ARG A 119 -20.79 70.40 26.62
N GLU A 120 -21.79 69.99 25.85
CA GLU A 120 -21.91 68.63 25.30
C GLU A 120 -21.11 68.44 23.99
N LEU A 121 -20.76 69.53 23.29
CA LEU A 121 -19.96 69.52 22.06
C LEU A 121 -18.64 68.70 22.12
N PRO A 122 -17.83 68.74 23.20
CA PRO A 122 -16.62 67.93 23.28
C PRO A 122 -16.89 66.43 23.32
N ILE A 123 -17.99 66.00 23.95
CA ILE A 123 -18.41 64.59 24.02
C ILE A 123 -18.81 64.12 22.61
N ILE A 124 -19.63 64.92 21.92
CA ILE A 124 -20.03 64.66 20.54
C ILE A 124 -18.81 64.59 19.62
N LYS A 125 -17.84 65.49 19.78
CA LYS A 125 -16.58 65.47 19.02
C LYS A 125 -15.77 64.19 19.27
N GLY A 126 -15.74 63.71 20.51
CA GLY A 126 -15.10 62.44 20.88
C GLY A 126 -15.76 61.25 20.18
N ILE A 127 -17.09 61.14 20.28
CA ILE A 127 -17.88 60.10 19.62
C ILE A 127 -17.68 60.14 18.09
N VAL A 128 -17.72 61.33 17.48
CA VAL A 128 -17.45 61.49 16.05
C VAL A 128 -16.04 61.01 15.70
N SER A 129 -15.03 61.29 16.54
CA SER A 129 -13.68 60.81 16.29
C SER A 129 -13.57 59.27 16.36
N GLU A 130 -14.23 58.63 17.31
CA GLU A 130 -14.30 57.15 17.41
C GLU A 130 -15.07 56.54 16.23
N LEU A 131 -16.18 57.15 15.81
CA LEU A 131 -16.88 56.76 14.59
C LEU A 131 -16.01 56.91 13.34
N THR A 132 -15.17 57.95 13.26
CA THR A 132 -14.25 58.09 12.11
C THR A 132 -13.17 57.02 12.09
N VAL A 133 -12.65 56.62 13.26
CA VAL A 133 -11.66 55.53 13.35
C VAL A 133 -12.30 54.19 12.99
N THR A 134 -13.45 53.87 13.56
CA THR A 134 -14.16 52.61 13.27
C THR A 134 -14.61 52.51 11.82
N THR A 135 -15.06 53.60 11.19
CA THR A 135 -15.40 53.60 9.75
C THR A 135 -14.16 53.39 8.87
N GLN A 136 -13.00 53.91 9.28
CA GLN A 136 -11.72 53.65 8.61
C GLN A 136 -11.27 52.18 8.77
N ASP A 137 -11.42 51.60 9.96
CA ASP A 137 -11.12 50.18 10.22
C ASP A 137 -12.06 49.25 9.45
N MET A 138 -13.33 49.61 9.33
CA MET A 138 -14.28 48.90 8.48
C MET A 138 -13.88 49.01 7.00
N ALA A 139 -13.46 50.19 6.53
CA ALA A 139 -13.03 50.39 5.15
C ALA A 139 -11.83 49.51 4.79
N THR A 140 -10.83 49.43 5.69
CA THR A 140 -9.66 48.55 5.49
C THR A 140 -10.04 47.07 5.53
N SER A 141 -10.94 46.66 6.44
CA SER A 141 -11.45 45.29 6.50
C SER A 141 -12.20 44.89 5.21
N VAL A 142 -13.03 45.79 4.67
CA VAL A 142 -13.74 45.58 3.39
C VAL A 142 -12.75 45.46 2.22
N GLN A 143 -11.69 46.28 2.19
CA GLN A 143 -10.63 46.16 1.18
C GLN A 143 -9.91 44.82 1.28
N GLN A 144 -9.60 44.34 2.50
CA GLN A 144 -8.97 43.04 2.70
C GLN A 144 -9.88 41.89 2.23
N LEU A 145 -11.17 41.94 2.56
CA LEU A 145 -12.14 40.95 2.08
C LEU A 145 -12.26 40.94 0.55
N ALA A 146 -12.20 42.11 -0.09
CA ALA A 146 -12.21 42.20 -1.55
C ALA A 146 -10.98 41.51 -2.17
N LEU A 147 -9.79 41.69 -1.57
CA LEU A 147 -8.57 41.00 -1.99
C LEU A 147 -8.70 39.48 -1.80
N ASP A 148 -9.21 39.03 -0.65
CA ASP A 148 -9.39 37.59 -0.37
C ASP A 148 -10.39 36.94 -1.33
N ILE A 149 -11.48 37.64 -1.69
CA ILE A 149 -12.45 37.18 -2.70
C ILE A 149 -11.78 37.05 -4.07
N SER A 150 -10.95 38.02 -4.47
CA SER A 150 -10.22 37.94 -5.75
C SER A 150 -9.25 36.75 -5.78
N ALA A 151 -8.54 36.50 -4.67
CA ALA A 151 -7.63 35.37 -4.54
C ALA A 151 -8.38 34.03 -4.52
N MET A 152 -9.55 33.97 -3.87
CA MET A 152 -10.40 32.78 -3.87
C MET A 152 -10.95 32.49 -5.27
N SER A 153 -11.43 33.52 -5.97
CA SER A 153 -11.92 33.40 -7.35
C SER A 153 -10.85 32.81 -8.28
N THR A 154 -9.61 33.31 -8.17
CA THR A 154 -8.46 32.79 -8.94
C THR A 154 -8.18 31.32 -8.64
N ARG A 155 -8.26 30.92 -7.35
CA ARG A 155 -8.10 29.51 -6.95
C ARG A 155 -9.24 28.63 -7.47
N CYS A 156 -10.48 29.12 -7.46
CA CYS A 156 -11.62 28.39 -8.03
C CYS A 156 -11.42 28.13 -9.52
N SER A 157 -11.02 29.15 -10.29
CA SER A 157 -10.75 28.96 -11.73
C SER A 157 -9.60 27.98 -11.98
N SER A 158 -8.54 27.99 -11.15
CA SER A 158 -7.46 27.02 -11.25
C SER A 158 -7.92 25.59 -10.93
N LEU A 159 -8.81 25.41 -9.95
CA LEU A 159 -9.37 24.10 -9.60
C LEU A 159 -10.32 23.59 -10.69
N GLU A 160 -11.11 24.46 -11.29
CA GLU A 160 -11.97 24.14 -12.43
C GLU A 160 -11.14 23.64 -13.62
N ALA A 161 -10.04 24.32 -13.95
CA ALA A 161 -9.12 23.89 -15.00
C ALA A 161 -8.48 22.52 -14.70
N ALA A 162 -8.07 22.28 -13.45
CA ALA A 162 -7.52 21.00 -13.04
C ALA A 162 -8.56 19.87 -13.11
N ASN A 163 -9.82 20.14 -12.73
CA ASN A 163 -10.92 19.18 -12.83
C ASN A 163 -11.22 18.82 -14.29
N LEU A 164 -11.24 19.79 -15.20
CA LEU A 164 -11.40 19.54 -16.63
C LEU A 164 -10.28 18.64 -17.18
N SER A 165 -9.03 18.89 -16.80
CA SER A 165 -7.89 18.05 -17.18
C SER A 165 -8.00 16.62 -16.63
N LEU A 166 -8.45 16.46 -15.38
CA LEU A 166 -8.67 15.14 -14.77
C LEU A 166 -9.78 14.36 -15.47
N VAL A 167 -10.89 15.03 -15.82
CA VAL A 167 -12.00 14.41 -16.57
C VAL A 167 -11.52 13.92 -17.93
N ALA A 168 -10.76 14.74 -18.67
CA ALA A 168 -10.20 14.34 -19.95
C ALA A 168 -9.29 13.10 -19.82
N ARG A 169 -8.46 13.06 -18.76
CA ARG A 169 -7.58 11.91 -18.51
C ARG A 169 -8.34 10.64 -18.12
N CYS A 170 -9.45 10.76 -17.39
CA CYS A 170 -10.33 9.63 -17.09
C CYS A 170 -10.97 9.07 -18.36
N GLN A 171 -11.44 9.93 -19.27
CA GLN A 171 -12.00 9.51 -20.56
C GLN A 171 -10.98 8.74 -21.40
N THR A 172 -9.74 9.26 -21.51
CA THR A 172 -8.66 8.53 -22.21
C THR A 172 -8.37 7.18 -21.54
N LEU A 173 -8.33 7.10 -20.22
CA LEU A 173 -8.12 5.81 -19.54
C LEU A 173 -9.25 4.81 -19.78
N GLU A 174 -10.50 5.28 -19.84
CA GLU A 174 -11.66 4.46 -20.19
C GLU A 174 -11.57 3.93 -21.64
N GLU A 175 -11.19 4.78 -22.60
CA GLU A 175 -10.94 4.38 -23.99
C GLU A 175 -9.82 3.32 -24.08
N HIS A 176 -8.72 3.52 -23.36
CA HIS A 176 -7.64 2.54 -23.33
C HIS A 176 -8.06 1.21 -22.68
N ASN A 177 -8.84 1.27 -21.60
CA ASN A 177 -9.34 0.06 -20.93
C ASN A 177 -10.31 -0.71 -21.84
N THR A 178 -11.21 -0.02 -22.55
CA THR A 178 -12.11 -0.67 -23.51
C THR A 178 -11.35 -1.31 -24.66
N ALA A 179 -10.33 -0.64 -25.21
CA ALA A 179 -9.45 -1.22 -26.23
C ALA A 179 -8.65 -2.43 -25.71
N LEU A 180 -8.19 -2.41 -24.46
CA LEU A 180 -7.51 -3.55 -23.84
C LEU A 180 -8.45 -4.73 -23.63
N VAL A 181 -9.68 -4.50 -23.16
CA VAL A 181 -10.71 -5.55 -23.02
C VAL A 181 -10.98 -6.19 -24.38
N GLN A 182 -11.23 -5.39 -25.43
CA GLN A 182 -11.44 -5.92 -26.78
C GLN A 182 -10.24 -6.73 -27.30
N ARG A 183 -9.01 -6.31 -26.98
CA ARG A 183 -7.81 -7.09 -27.33
C ARG A 183 -7.76 -8.41 -26.58
N VAL A 184 -8.06 -8.42 -25.29
CA VAL A 184 -8.13 -9.65 -24.49
C VAL A 184 -9.20 -10.58 -25.06
N ASP A 185 -10.41 -10.09 -25.30
CA ASP A 185 -11.49 -10.88 -25.88
C ASP A 185 -11.09 -11.46 -27.25
N SER A 186 -10.44 -10.66 -28.11
CA SER A 186 -9.95 -11.15 -29.41
C SER A 186 -8.87 -12.23 -29.26
N LEU A 187 -8.02 -12.13 -28.23
CA LEU A 187 -6.98 -13.13 -27.95
C LEU A 187 -7.60 -14.40 -27.37
N GLU A 188 -8.58 -14.27 -26.48
CA GLU A 188 -9.34 -15.39 -25.92
C GLU A 188 -10.14 -16.12 -27.02
N GLU A 189 -10.77 -15.38 -27.93
CA GLU A 189 -11.50 -15.94 -29.07
C GLU A 189 -10.56 -16.62 -30.07
N ARG A 190 -9.36 -16.05 -30.31
CA ARG A 190 -8.31 -16.71 -31.11
C ARG A 190 -7.80 -17.98 -30.43
N LEU A 191 -7.57 -17.95 -29.12
CA LEU A 191 -7.15 -19.12 -28.34
C LEU A 191 -8.23 -20.21 -28.33
N SER A 192 -9.50 -19.81 -28.39
CA SER A 192 -10.66 -20.72 -28.46
C SER A 192 -10.88 -21.28 -29.88
N ARG A 193 -10.55 -20.51 -30.92
CA ARG A 193 -10.66 -20.92 -32.34
C ARG A 193 -9.48 -21.71 -32.87
N ASP A 194 -8.32 -21.62 -32.22
CA ASP A 194 -7.13 -22.44 -32.49
C ASP A 194 -7.05 -23.59 -31.46
N PRO A 195 -7.83 -24.68 -31.61
CA PRO A 195 -7.69 -25.83 -30.74
C PRO A 195 -6.29 -26.46 -30.88
N GLU A 196 -5.56 -26.27 -31.99
CA GLU A 196 -4.22 -26.85 -32.21
C GLU A 196 -3.15 -26.34 -31.22
N LEU A 197 -3.21 -25.09 -30.75
CA LEU A 197 -2.25 -24.55 -29.77
C LEU A 197 -2.58 -24.94 -28.31
N SER A 198 -3.82 -25.36 -28.07
CA SER A 198 -4.27 -25.98 -26.82
C SER A 198 -4.46 -27.51 -26.94
N SER A 199 -4.12 -28.08 -28.10
CA SER A 199 -4.42 -29.47 -28.45
C SER A 199 -3.41 -30.42 -27.84
N ASP A 200 -3.86 -31.65 -27.73
CA ASP A 200 -3.09 -32.87 -27.48
C ASP A 200 -1.69 -32.87 -28.13
N ASP A 201 -1.50 -32.21 -29.29
CA ASP A 201 -0.22 -32.12 -29.99
C ASP A 201 0.85 -31.34 -29.22
N GLY A 202 0.49 -30.26 -28.51
CA GLY A 202 1.46 -29.49 -27.71
C GLY A 202 1.94 -30.28 -26.48
N THR A 203 1.05 -31.08 -25.88
CA THR A 203 1.38 -32.01 -24.80
C THR A 203 2.13 -33.24 -25.30
N ALA A 204 1.72 -33.81 -26.44
CA ALA A 204 2.36 -34.94 -27.08
C ALA A 204 3.77 -34.58 -27.54
N LEU A 205 3.97 -33.39 -28.11
CA LEU A 205 5.29 -32.91 -28.52
C LEU A 205 6.19 -32.68 -27.31
N LYS A 206 5.68 -32.09 -26.23
CA LYS A 206 6.43 -31.96 -24.96
C LYS A 206 6.83 -33.33 -24.41
N ALA A 207 5.91 -34.30 -24.42
CA ALA A 207 6.17 -35.66 -24.00
C ALA A 207 7.21 -36.36 -24.90
N GLN A 208 7.15 -36.14 -26.21
CA GLN A 208 8.10 -36.68 -27.18
C GLN A 208 9.50 -36.08 -27.02
N VAL A 209 9.58 -34.75 -26.84
CA VAL A 209 10.85 -34.05 -26.54
C VAL A 209 11.45 -34.58 -25.24
N GLU A 210 10.64 -34.73 -24.19
CA GLU A 210 11.09 -35.29 -22.91
C GLU A 210 11.56 -36.74 -23.05
N HIS A 211 10.83 -37.56 -23.82
CA HIS A 211 11.23 -38.94 -24.12
C HIS A 211 12.58 -38.99 -24.85
N LEU A 212 12.78 -38.14 -25.88
CA LEU A 212 14.04 -38.06 -26.62
C LEU A 212 15.19 -37.54 -25.76
N MET A 213 14.93 -36.53 -24.92
CA MET A 213 15.91 -36.01 -23.95
C MET A 213 16.33 -37.10 -22.98
N GLN A 214 15.40 -37.84 -22.40
CA GLN A 214 15.74 -38.94 -21.49
C GLN A 214 16.52 -40.04 -22.22
N ARG A 215 16.14 -40.39 -23.46
CA ARG A 215 16.83 -41.40 -24.27
C ARG A 215 18.29 -41.04 -24.54
N ASN A 216 18.60 -39.76 -24.73
CA ASN A 216 19.98 -39.27 -24.87
C ASN A 216 20.83 -39.49 -23.60
N LEU A 217 20.18 -39.61 -22.44
CA LEU A 217 20.83 -39.76 -21.14
C LEU A 217 20.92 -41.22 -20.68
N ASP A 218 20.30 -42.17 -21.39
CA ASP A 218 20.21 -43.57 -20.94
C ASP A 218 21.56 -44.27 -20.77
N THR A 219 22.57 -43.86 -21.55
CA THR A 219 23.95 -44.38 -21.42
C THR A 219 24.79 -43.60 -20.42
N GLN A 220 24.20 -42.68 -19.66
CA GLN A 220 24.92 -41.79 -18.76
C GLN A 220 24.62 -42.10 -17.28
N ILE A 221 25.65 -42.01 -16.45
CA ILE A 221 25.50 -41.92 -15.00
C ILE A 221 25.97 -40.57 -14.48
N VAL A 222 25.43 -40.20 -13.33
CA VAL A 222 25.91 -39.10 -12.51
C VAL A 222 26.51 -39.67 -11.22
N VAL A 223 27.75 -39.29 -10.95
CA VAL A 223 28.51 -39.60 -9.74
C VAL A 223 28.51 -38.36 -8.85
N THR A 224 27.98 -38.48 -7.64
CA THR A 224 27.97 -37.39 -6.64
C THR A 224 28.71 -37.78 -5.37
N GLY A 225 29.20 -36.78 -4.63
CA GLY A 225 29.95 -37.00 -3.39
C GLY A 225 31.43 -37.35 -3.59
N LEU A 226 31.91 -37.32 -4.83
CA LEU A 226 33.30 -37.55 -5.21
C LEU A 226 33.98 -36.22 -5.53
N LEU A 227 34.83 -35.74 -4.61
CA LEU A 227 35.59 -34.50 -4.80
C LEU A 227 36.56 -34.62 -5.98
N SER A 228 36.97 -33.46 -6.49
CA SER A 228 38.07 -33.38 -7.45
C SER A 228 39.33 -33.02 -6.67
N ALA A 229 40.33 -33.88 -6.67
CA ALA A 229 41.67 -33.46 -6.31
C ALA A 229 42.25 -32.64 -7.48
N PRO A 230 43.03 -31.58 -7.20
CA PRO A 230 43.55 -30.68 -8.25
C PRO A 230 44.40 -31.39 -9.30
N ASP A 231 45.09 -32.46 -8.92
CA ASP A 231 46.03 -33.17 -9.79
C ASP A 231 45.49 -34.48 -10.37
N VAL A 232 44.20 -34.79 -10.17
CA VAL A 232 43.59 -36.03 -10.64
C VAL A 232 42.66 -35.77 -11.81
N THR A 233 43.01 -36.32 -12.97
CA THR A 233 42.19 -36.19 -14.18
C THR A 233 40.87 -36.96 -14.06
N VAL A 234 39.92 -36.65 -14.95
CA VAL A 234 38.62 -37.32 -14.97
C VAL A 234 38.78 -38.80 -15.31
N GLU A 235 39.65 -39.13 -16.26
CA GLU A 235 39.95 -40.50 -16.70
C GLU A 235 40.51 -41.30 -15.52
N ARG A 236 41.47 -40.73 -14.79
CA ARG A 236 42.05 -41.38 -13.62
C ARG A 236 41.02 -41.62 -12.52
N THR A 237 40.12 -40.65 -12.31
CA THR A 237 39.01 -40.77 -11.36
C THR A 237 38.09 -41.95 -11.72
N ILE A 238 37.82 -42.14 -13.01
CA ILE A 238 36.97 -43.24 -13.52
C ILE A 238 37.65 -44.59 -13.32
N GLU A 239 38.95 -44.71 -13.58
CA GLU A 239 39.72 -45.94 -13.34
C GLU A 239 39.74 -46.32 -11.85
N LEU A 240 39.96 -45.36 -10.96
CA LEU A 240 39.90 -45.56 -9.52
C LEU A 240 38.51 -46.01 -9.09
N LEU A 241 37.46 -45.35 -9.60
CA LEU A 241 36.08 -45.70 -9.32
C LEU A 241 35.74 -47.11 -9.81
N ALA A 242 36.12 -47.47 -11.04
CA ALA A 242 35.91 -48.80 -11.60
C ALA A 242 36.57 -49.89 -10.75
N ARG A 243 37.84 -49.68 -10.37
CA ARG A 243 38.57 -50.61 -9.48
C ARG A 243 37.90 -50.75 -8.12
N SER A 244 37.44 -49.65 -7.51
CA SER A 244 36.74 -49.68 -6.22
C SER A 244 35.41 -50.45 -6.25
N LEU A 245 34.84 -50.62 -7.44
CA LEU A 245 33.61 -51.34 -7.73
C LEU A 245 33.85 -52.76 -8.28
N GLY A 246 35.12 -53.16 -8.49
CA GLY A 246 35.47 -54.44 -9.11
C GLY A 246 35.04 -54.54 -10.58
N ILE A 247 35.06 -53.42 -11.31
CA ILE A 247 34.70 -53.35 -12.73
C ILE A 247 35.98 -53.31 -13.56
N VAL A 248 36.06 -54.19 -14.57
CA VAL A 248 37.10 -54.14 -15.60
C VAL A 248 36.59 -53.29 -16.76
N THR A 249 37.17 -52.11 -16.95
CA THR A 249 36.86 -51.20 -18.06
C THR A 249 37.69 -51.56 -19.28
N LYS A 250 37.07 -51.65 -20.45
CA LYS A 250 37.74 -51.82 -21.74
C LYS A 250 37.90 -50.47 -22.44
N SER A 251 38.85 -50.42 -23.37
CA SER A 251 38.96 -49.27 -24.29
C SER A 251 37.67 -49.12 -25.08
N GLY A 252 37.12 -47.90 -25.12
CA GLY A 252 35.84 -47.60 -25.78
C GLY A 252 34.59 -47.80 -24.92
N ASP A 253 34.67 -48.36 -23.70
CA ASP A 253 33.50 -48.51 -22.84
C ASP A 253 32.95 -47.14 -22.39
N VAL A 254 33.85 -46.20 -22.11
CA VAL A 254 33.55 -44.80 -21.78
C VAL A 254 33.78 -43.96 -23.04
N VAL A 255 32.71 -43.29 -23.49
CA VAL A 255 32.72 -42.43 -24.67
C VAL A 255 33.17 -41.02 -24.32
N ASP A 256 32.71 -40.51 -23.18
CA ASP A 256 32.97 -39.15 -22.74
C ASP A 256 32.73 -39.05 -21.23
N ALA A 257 33.44 -38.15 -20.57
CA ALA A 257 33.24 -37.86 -19.17
C ALA A 257 33.68 -36.44 -18.82
N PHE A 258 32.89 -35.78 -17.98
CA PHE A 258 33.14 -34.40 -17.59
C PHE A 258 32.46 -34.08 -16.27
N ARG A 259 32.99 -33.08 -15.56
CA ARG A 259 32.37 -32.57 -14.34
C ARG A 259 31.41 -31.43 -14.64
N LEU A 260 30.25 -31.44 -13.98
CA LEU A 260 29.33 -30.31 -13.98
C LEU A 260 29.81 -29.24 -13.00
N PRO A 261 29.44 -27.96 -13.23
CA PRO A 261 29.69 -26.90 -12.27
C PRO A 261 29.14 -27.27 -10.88
N PRO A 262 29.91 -27.03 -9.81
CA PRO A 262 29.47 -27.32 -8.46
C PRO A 262 28.26 -26.45 -8.10
N LYS A 263 27.27 -27.03 -7.43
CA LYS A 263 26.27 -26.24 -6.70
C LYS A 263 26.95 -25.67 -5.45
N ALA A 264 26.50 -24.50 -4.97
CA ALA A 264 27.13 -23.75 -3.88
C ALA A 264 27.63 -24.66 -2.73
N GLY A 265 28.95 -24.72 -2.54
CA GLY A 265 29.62 -25.49 -1.47
C GLY A 265 29.71 -27.01 -1.66
N GLY A 266 29.28 -27.56 -2.80
CA GLY A 266 29.26 -29.01 -3.07
C GLY A 266 30.36 -29.50 -4.01
N ALA A 267 30.67 -30.80 -3.93
CA ALA A 267 31.55 -31.46 -4.89
C ALA A 267 30.95 -31.43 -6.31
N PRO A 268 31.71 -31.01 -7.35
CA PRO A 268 31.22 -30.97 -8.72
C PRO A 268 30.88 -32.39 -9.21
N PRO A 269 29.61 -32.66 -9.57
CA PRO A 269 29.18 -34.00 -10.02
C PRO A 269 29.94 -34.44 -11.26
N LEU A 270 30.37 -35.70 -11.30
CA LEU A 270 31.02 -36.29 -12.46
C LEU A 270 29.97 -37.01 -13.32
N ILE A 271 29.90 -36.67 -14.61
CA ILE A 271 29.11 -37.37 -15.61
C ILE A 271 30.02 -38.34 -16.36
N ILE A 272 29.55 -39.57 -16.54
CA ILE A 272 30.23 -40.58 -17.36
C ILE A 272 29.22 -41.07 -18.38
N ARG A 273 29.56 -40.95 -19.67
CA ARG A 273 28.80 -41.48 -20.81
C ARG A 273 29.45 -42.76 -21.29
N PHE A 274 28.68 -43.83 -21.32
CA PHE A 274 29.12 -45.13 -21.81
C PHE A 274 28.72 -45.36 -23.27
N ALA A 275 29.39 -46.30 -23.92
CA ALA A 275 29.06 -46.70 -25.29
C ALA A 275 27.68 -47.36 -25.39
N THR A 276 27.26 -48.09 -24.35
CA THR A 276 25.98 -48.81 -24.33
C THR A 276 25.28 -48.71 -22.98
N ILE A 277 23.96 -48.90 -23.00
CA ILE A 277 23.12 -48.98 -21.80
C ILE A 277 23.53 -50.18 -20.93
N PHE A 278 23.99 -51.28 -21.54
CA PHE A 278 24.44 -52.47 -20.81
C PHE A 278 25.66 -52.21 -19.93
N ILE A 279 26.64 -51.45 -20.44
CA ILE A 279 27.82 -51.04 -19.66
C ILE A 279 27.36 -50.15 -18.51
N ARG A 280 26.54 -49.13 -18.79
CA ARG A 280 25.93 -48.25 -17.79
C ARG A 280 25.22 -49.05 -16.67
N ASP A 281 24.38 -50.01 -17.05
CA ASP A 281 23.62 -50.85 -16.11
C ASP A 281 24.54 -51.75 -15.26
N SER A 282 25.62 -52.28 -15.85
CA SER A 282 26.61 -53.07 -15.12
C SER A 282 27.27 -52.26 -14.00
N TRP A 283 27.59 -50.99 -14.25
CA TRP A 283 28.15 -50.08 -13.24
C TRP A 283 27.18 -49.85 -12.08
N ILE A 284 25.91 -49.57 -12.41
CA ILE A 284 24.87 -49.39 -11.39
C ILE A 284 24.64 -50.68 -10.61
N ALA A 285 24.64 -51.84 -11.26
CA ALA A 285 24.47 -53.14 -10.63
C ALA A 285 25.62 -53.46 -9.65
N GLN A 286 26.87 -53.19 -10.05
CA GLN A 286 28.03 -53.38 -9.17
C GLN A 286 27.98 -52.43 -7.97
N LYS A 287 27.58 -51.15 -8.17
CA LYS A 287 27.36 -50.24 -7.05
C LYS A 287 26.25 -50.71 -6.10
N LYS A 288 25.18 -51.34 -6.61
CA LYS A 288 24.10 -51.89 -5.76
C LYS A 288 24.61 -52.99 -4.82
N LYS A 289 25.61 -53.77 -5.22
CA LYS A 289 26.26 -54.79 -4.36
C LYS A 289 27.10 -54.17 -3.24
N LYS A 290 27.57 -52.93 -3.41
CA LYS A 290 28.34 -52.16 -2.43
C LYS A 290 27.52 -50.96 -1.94
N PRO A 291 26.52 -51.12 -1.06
CA PRO A 291 25.56 -50.07 -0.71
C PRO A 291 26.24 -48.82 -0.11
N VAL A 292 27.30 -49.00 0.67
CA VAL A 292 28.17 -47.94 1.15
C VAL A 292 29.44 -47.92 0.30
N LEU A 293 29.67 -46.80 -0.39
CA LEU A 293 30.93 -46.50 -1.09
C LEU A 293 31.38 -45.15 -0.56
N LEU A 294 32.59 -45.09 -0.01
CA LEU A 294 33.20 -43.86 0.47
C LEU A 294 34.19 -43.33 -0.57
N ALA A 295 34.41 -42.03 -0.62
CA ALA A 295 35.41 -41.46 -1.52
C ALA A 295 36.83 -41.94 -1.16
N SER A 296 37.11 -42.18 0.12
CA SER A 296 38.32 -42.86 0.61
C SER A 296 38.51 -44.29 0.09
N ASP A 297 37.43 -45.00 -0.30
CA ASP A 297 37.52 -46.34 -0.91
C ASP A 297 37.96 -46.29 -2.38
N ILE A 298 37.81 -45.12 -3.01
CA ILE A 298 38.17 -44.87 -4.41
C ILE A 298 39.61 -44.33 -4.46
N ASP A 299 39.91 -43.39 -3.59
CA ASP A 299 41.23 -42.79 -3.44
C ASP A 299 41.46 -42.46 -1.96
N ALA A 300 42.50 -43.04 -1.37
CA ALA A 300 42.81 -42.89 0.06
C ALA A 300 43.11 -41.44 0.48
N SER A 301 43.43 -40.55 -0.47
CA SER A 301 43.63 -39.12 -0.21
C SER A 301 42.32 -38.34 -0.04
N LEU A 302 41.17 -38.92 -0.40
CA LEU A 302 39.86 -38.28 -0.32
C LEU A 302 39.18 -38.51 1.04
N PRO A 303 38.28 -37.61 1.47
CA PRO A 303 37.56 -37.76 2.72
C PRO A 303 36.60 -38.97 2.69
N GLY A 304 36.18 -39.43 3.87
CA GLY A 304 35.18 -40.50 4.03
C GLY A 304 33.74 -40.12 3.64
N SER A 305 33.54 -39.19 2.70
CA SER A 305 32.21 -38.80 2.21
C SER A 305 31.59 -39.91 1.35
N ARG A 306 30.26 -40.07 1.44
CA ARG A 306 29.54 -41.08 0.65
C ARG A 306 29.49 -40.70 -0.82
N VAL A 307 29.78 -41.69 -1.67
CA VAL A 307 29.70 -41.58 -3.13
C VAL A 307 28.48 -42.32 -3.65
N TYR A 308 27.71 -41.64 -4.50
CA TYR A 308 26.50 -42.17 -5.10
C TYR A 308 26.66 -42.24 -6.62
N LEU A 309 26.26 -43.37 -7.21
CA LEU A 309 26.12 -43.53 -8.65
C LEU A 309 24.64 -43.67 -8.95
N ASN A 310 24.11 -42.77 -9.79
CA ASN A 310 22.73 -42.80 -10.23
C ASN A 310 22.65 -42.70 -11.75
N GLU A 311 21.56 -43.19 -12.33
CA GLU A 311 21.23 -42.88 -13.72
C GLU A 311 21.10 -41.37 -13.90
N ARG A 312 21.55 -40.85 -15.05
CA ARG A 312 21.30 -39.45 -15.38
C ARG A 312 19.85 -39.29 -15.84
N LEU A 313 19.14 -38.36 -15.21
CA LEU A 313 17.77 -38.01 -15.56
C LEU A 313 17.72 -36.65 -16.23
N SER A 314 16.69 -36.43 -17.06
CA SER A 314 16.31 -35.10 -17.50
C SER A 314 15.96 -34.21 -16.30
N SER A 315 15.94 -32.89 -16.51
CA SER A 315 15.54 -31.94 -15.46
C SER A 315 14.11 -32.20 -14.96
N VAL A 316 13.19 -32.57 -15.86
CA VAL A 316 11.79 -32.84 -15.54
C VAL A 316 11.68 -34.10 -14.68
N LYS A 317 12.32 -35.21 -15.09
CA LYS A 317 12.31 -36.46 -14.33
C LYS A 317 13.08 -36.37 -13.03
N HIS A 318 14.18 -35.63 -12.99
CA HIS A 318 14.88 -35.38 -11.74
C HIS A 318 13.99 -34.63 -10.75
N LYS A 319 13.25 -33.61 -11.20
CA LYS A 319 12.28 -32.89 -10.36
C LYS A 319 11.19 -33.83 -9.86
N LEU A 320 10.61 -34.64 -10.75
CA LEU A 320 9.61 -35.65 -10.37
C LEU A 320 10.16 -36.62 -9.32
N LEU A 321 11.39 -37.11 -9.47
CA LEU A 321 12.02 -38.00 -8.48
C LEU A 321 12.18 -37.34 -7.11
N VAL A 322 12.56 -36.07 -7.07
CA VAL A 322 12.67 -35.30 -5.82
C VAL A 322 11.30 -35.18 -5.16
N ASP A 323 10.28 -34.81 -5.94
CA ASP A 323 8.91 -34.68 -5.45
C ASP A 323 8.36 -36.01 -4.93
N THR A 324 8.54 -37.10 -5.69
CA THR A 324 8.12 -38.45 -5.27
C THR A 324 8.81 -38.86 -3.97
N ARG A 325 10.13 -38.63 -3.85
CA ARG A 325 10.86 -38.92 -2.60
C ARG A 325 10.35 -38.10 -1.42
N ALA A 326 10.00 -36.83 -1.64
CA ALA A 326 9.42 -35.98 -0.61
C ALA A 326 8.04 -36.48 -0.17
N TYR A 327 7.20 -36.88 -1.13
CA TYR A 327 5.87 -37.42 -0.88
C TYR A 327 5.91 -38.73 -0.08
N VAL A 328 6.79 -39.66 -0.44
CA VAL A 328 6.88 -40.96 0.26
C VAL A 328 7.62 -40.91 1.60
N LYS A 329 8.36 -39.82 1.89
CA LYS A 329 9.22 -39.70 3.07
C LYS A 329 8.51 -39.99 4.41
N PRO A 330 7.26 -39.57 4.64
CA PRO A 330 6.51 -39.91 5.85
C PRO A 330 6.21 -41.42 5.97
N HIS A 331 6.15 -42.13 4.85
CA HIS A 331 5.76 -43.54 4.76
C HIS A 331 6.99 -44.45 4.67
N ARG A 332 7.57 -44.78 5.84
CA ARG A 332 8.87 -45.49 5.93
C ARG A 332 8.95 -46.85 5.23
N HIS A 333 7.81 -47.49 4.97
CA HIS A 333 7.74 -48.76 4.27
C HIS A 333 7.89 -48.59 2.74
N LEU A 334 7.50 -47.43 2.18
CA LEU A 334 7.65 -47.16 0.76
C LEU A 334 9.12 -47.05 0.34
N ARG A 335 9.40 -47.49 -0.89
CA ARG A 335 10.71 -47.41 -1.53
C ARG A 335 10.58 -46.81 -2.92
N VAL A 336 11.51 -45.91 -3.26
CA VAL A 336 11.58 -45.25 -4.58
C VAL A 336 12.88 -45.61 -5.25
N TRP A 337 12.82 -45.99 -6.51
CA TRP A 337 14.01 -46.21 -7.34
C TRP A 337 13.77 -45.78 -8.77
N THR A 338 14.86 -45.67 -9.52
CA THR A 338 14.83 -45.39 -10.94
C THR A 338 15.31 -46.62 -11.71
N ARG A 339 14.77 -46.81 -12.91
CA ARG A 339 15.24 -47.81 -13.86
C ARG A 339 14.95 -47.32 -15.28
N HIS A 340 15.98 -47.24 -16.12
CA HIS A 340 15.88 -46.74 -17.50
C HIS A 340 15.13 -45.41 -17.58
N GLY A 341 15.53 -44.46 -16.72
CA GLY A 341 14.90 -43.15 -16.66
C GLY A 341 13.44 -43.15 -16.21
N SER A 342 12.87 -44.26 -15.74
CA SER A 342 11.50 -44.31 -15.17
C SER A 342 11.57 -44.39 -13.65
N ILE A 343 10.62 -43.75 -12.97
CA ILE A 343 10.55 -43.69 -11.51
C ILE A 343 9.50 -44.68 -11.03
N TYR A 344 9.85 -45.46 -10.01
CA TYR A 344 8.97 -46.47 -9.45
C TYR A 344 8.85 -46.33 -7.94
N VAL A 345 7.67 -46.65 -7.43
CA VAL A 345 7.34 -46.73 -6.01
C VAL A 345 6.79 -48.12 -5.70
N ARG A 346 7.21 -48.71 -4.58
CA ARG A 346 6.61 -49.95 -4.03
C ARG A 346 6.48 -49.88 -2.52
N LYS A 347 5.52 -50.63 -1.98
CA LYS A 347 5.26 -50.74 -0.55
C LYS A 347 6.20 -51.72 0.14
N ASP A 348 6.47 -52.86 -0.50
CA ASP A 348 7.33 -53.92 0.00
C ASP A 348 7.85 -54.79 -1.18
N GLY A 349 8.48 -55.92 -0.88
CA GLY A 349 8.98 -56.85 -1.90
C GLY A 349 7.89 -57.70 -2.58
N ALA A 350 6.68 -57.75 -2.01
CA ALA A 350 5.58 -58.59 -2.47
C ALA A 350 4.58 -57.83 -3.35
N THR A 351 4.51 -56.50 -3.21
CA THR A 351 3.61 -55.64 -3.97
C THR A 351 4.18 -55.23 -5.33
N THR A 352 3.31 -55.19 -6.34
CA THR A 352 3.65 -54.69 -7.68
C THR A 352 4.14 -53.24 -7.61
N SER A 353 5.22 -52.94 -8.32
CA SER A 353 5.75 -51.58 -8.40
C SER A 353 4.84 -50.68 -9.23
N LEU A 354 4.50 -49.50 -8.71
CA LEU A 354 3.80 -48.44 -9.43
C LEU A 354 4.83 -47.56 -10.16
N LYS A 355 4.64 -47.35 -11.46
CA LYS A 355 5.40 -46.36 -12.24
C LYS A 355 4.79 -44.97 -12.00
N ILE A 356 5.65 -43.98 -11.79
CA ILE A 356 5.25 -42.58 -11.59
C ILE A 356 5.67 -41.79 -12.83
N GLU A 357 4.69 -41.23 -13.53
CA GLU A 357 4.87 -40.44 -14.75
C GLU A 357 4.53 -38.97 -14.50
N HIS A 358 3.57 -38.70 -13.63
CA HIS A 358 3.15 -37.35 -13.24
C HIS A 358 2.85 -37.25 -11.74
N ARG A 359 2.66 -36.02 -11.23
CA ARG A 359 2.37 -35.80 -9.80
C ARG A 359 1.01 -36.36 -9.38
N ASP A 360 0.04 -36.46 -10.28
CA ASP A 360 -1.28 -37.01 -9.93
C ASP A 360 -1.24 -38.52 -9.67
N ASP A 361 -0.19 -39.21 -10.14
CA ASP A 361 0.07 -40.61 -9.76
C ASP A 361 0.31 -40.78 -8.26
N PHE A 362 0.59 -39.70 -7.51
CA PHE A 362 0.76 -39.78 -6.06
C PHE A 362 -0.50 -40.28 -5.36
N ALA A 363 -1.68 -39.95 -5.88
CA ALA A 363 -2.96 -40.45 -5.37
C ALA A 363 -3.12 -41.97 -5.53
N LYS A 364 -2.36 -42.59 -6.44
CA LYS A 364 -2.37 -44.04 -6.71
C LYS A 364 -1.36 -44.80 -5.85
N ILE A 365 -0.51 -44.10 -5.07
CA ILE A 365 0.52 -44.74 -4.25
C ILE A 365 -0.15 -45.48 -3.08
N PRO A 366 0.11 -46.78 -2.89
CA PRO A 366 -0.49 -47.56 -1.80
C PRO A 366 0.18 -47.21 -0.46
N ILE A 367 -0.46 -46.32 0.31
CA ILE A 367 -0.03 -45.88 1.65
C ILE A 367 -0.21 -47.00 2.71
#